data_AF-A0A2V5Q9M5-F1
#
_entry.id   AF-A0A2V5Q9M5-F1
#
_cell.length_a   1.000
_cell.length_b   1.000
_cell.length_c   1.000
_cell.angle_alpha   90.00
_cell.angle_beta   90.00
_cell.angle_gamma   90.00
#
_symmetry.space_group_name_H-M   'P 1'
#
loop_
_entity.id
_entity.type
_entity.pdbx_description
1 polymer ?
#
loop_
_entity_poly.entity_id
_entity_poly.type
_entity_poly.pdbx_seq_one_letter_code
_entity_poly.pdbx_strand_id
1 'polypeptide(L)'
;MTSAITQTPVADQKFVRGLGLLDSTMLVAGSMIGSGIFIVSADIARLVGSAGWLLVVWAVTGVLTMVAALSYGELAAMMPRAGGQYVYLREAYSPLWGFLYGWTLFLVIQTGTIAAVAVAFARFLGVFTSTV
;
A
#
# COMPACT_ATOMS: atom_id res chain seq x y z
N MET A 1 44.83 29.89 -7.98
CA MET A 1 45.03 28.71 -7.11
C MET A 1 43.66 28.23 -6.67
N THR A 2 43.13 27.23 -7.36
CA THR A 2 41.77 26.70 -7.20
C THR A 2 41.78 25.69 -6.06
N SER A 3 41.18 26.04 -4.93
CA SER A 3 41.03 25.14 -3.78
C SER A 3 40.13 23.97 -4.17
N ALA A 4 40.71 22.77 -4.26
CA ALA A 4 39.97 21.54 -4.47
C ALA A 4 39.04 21.29 -3.28
N ILE A 5 37.74 21.19 -3.57
CA ILE A 5 36.72 20.81 -2.60
C ILE A 5 36.93 19.31 -2.35
N THR A 6 37.63 18.95 -1.28
CA THR A 6 37.71 17.57 -0.81
C THR A 6 36.30 17.14 -0.41
N GLN A 7 35.58 16.48 -1.32
CA GLN A 7 34.32 15.81 -0.99
C GLN A 7 34.65 14.69 0.00
N THR A 8 34.30 14.89 1.26
CA THR A 8 34.28 13.81 2.25
C THR A 8 33.37 12.72 1.69
N PRO A 9 33.85 11.47 1.50
CA PRO A 9 33.00 10.40 1.00
C PRO A 9 31.86 10.25 2.00
N VAL A 10 30.63 10.47 1.55
CA VAL A 10 29.43 10.21 2.34
C VAL A 10 29.49 8.73 2.67
N ALA A 11 29.82 8.41 3.93
CA ALA A 11 29.88 7.03 4.38
C ALA A 11 28.58 6.34 4.01
N ASP A 12 28.69 5.18 3.36
CA ASP A 12 27.59 4.34 2.89
C ASP A 12 26.71 3.94 4.09
N GLN A 13 25.78 4.81 4.48
CA GLN A 13 24.86 4.62 5.59
C GLN A 13 23.85 3.54 5.19
N LYS A 14 24.23 2.28 5.40
CA LYS A 14 23.35 1.13 5.18
C LYS A 14 22.32 1.07 6.31
N PHE A 15 21.04 0.98 5.95
CA PHE A 15 19.96 0.80 6.91
C PHE A 15 20.18 -0.45 7.78
N VAL A 16 19.88 -0.34 9.08
CA VAL A 16 19.90 -1.48 10.00
C VAL A 16 18.73 -2.41 9.66
N ARG A 17 19.03 -3.70 9.42
CA ARG A 17 18.00 -4.73 9.23
C ARG A 17 17.41 -5.14 10.57
N GLY A 18 16.50 -4.31 11.10
CA GLY A 18 15.89 -4.51 12.41
C GLY A 18 14.48 -5.09 12.41
N LEU A 19 13.80 -5.15 11.26
CA LEU A 19 12.41 -5.61 11.20
C LEU A 19 12.33 -7.14 11.24
N GLY A 20 11.78 -7.69 12.33
CA GLY A 20 11.44 -9.09 12.46
C GLY A 20 10.10 -9.46 11.81
N LEU A 21 9.68 -10.71 11.98
CA LEU A 21 8.38 -11.21 11.50
C LEU A 21 7.23 -10.44 12.13
N LEU A 22 7.26 -10.24 13.44
CA LEU A 22 6.21 -9.54 14.16
C LEU A 22 6.13 -8.07 13.74
N ASP A 23 7.27 -7.37 13.67
CA ASP A 23 7.31 -5.97 13.25
C ASP A 23 6.77 -5.80 11.82
N SER A 24 7.18 -6.68 10.91
CA SER A 24 6.72 -6.66 9.51
C SER A 24 5.23 -6.97 9.41
N THR A 25 4.73 -7.94 10.19
CA THR A 25 3.30 -8.29 10.21
C THR A 25 2.46 -7.15 10.77
N MET A 26 2.90 -6.52 11.85
CA MET A 26 2.19 -5.39 12.47
C MET A 26 2.20 -4.15 11.57
N LEU A 27 3.31 -3.91 10.87
CA LEU A 27 3.39 -2.83 9.88
C LEU A 27 2.38 -3.03 8.75
N VAL A 28 2.30 -4.25 8.19
CA VAL A 28 1.33 -4.57 7.15
C VAL A 28 -0.10 -4.47 7.68
N ALA A 29 -0.39 -5.06 8.84
CA ALA A 29 -1.72 -5.00 9.45
C ALA A 29 -2.18 -3.55 9.69
N GLY A 30 -1.31 -2.71 10.25
CA GLY A 30 -1.59 -1.30 10.48
C GLY A 30 -1.79 -0.49 9.19
N SER A 31 -1.11 -0.87 8.11
CA SER A 31 -1.29 -0.22 6.80
C SER A 31 -2.58 -0.63 6.08
N MET A 32 -3.10 -1.84 6.34
CA MET A 32 -4.30 -2.38 5.68
C MET A 32 -5.59 -1.98 6.37
N ILE A 33 -5.59 -1.88 7.71
CA ILE A 33 -6.77 -1.51 8.49
C ILE A 33 -6.98 0.00 8.39
N GLY A 34 -7.95 0.41 7.56
CA GLY A 34 -8.29 1.82 7.35
C GLY A 34 -9.80 2.07 7.33
N SER A 35 -10.21 3.22 6.79
CA SER A 35 -11.61 3.63 6.71
C SER A 35 -12.51 2.72 5.87
N GLY A 36 -11.92 1.89 5.00
CA GLY A 36 -12.63 0.97 4.12
C GLY A 36 -13.57 0.01 4.86
N ILE A 37 -13.18 -0.46 6.05
CA ILE A 37 -14.04 -1.35 6.87
C ILE A 37 -15.37 -0.69 7.24
N PHE A 38 -15.39 0.63 7.43
CA PHE A 38 -16.58 1.36 7.84
C PHE A 38 -17.36 1.90 6.64
N ILE A 39 -16.67 2.53 5.69
CA ILE A 39 -17.32 3.21 4.56
C ILE A 39 -17.72 2.20 3.50
N VAL A 40 -16.76 1.41 3.00
CA VAL A 40 -16.99 0.49 1.87
C VAL A 40 -17.91 -0.65 2.27
N SER A 41 -17.77 -1.20 3.48
CA SER A 41 -18.68 -2.24 3.96
C SER A 41 -20.13 -1.73 4.09
N ALA A 42 -20.32 -0.48 4.53
CA ALA A 42 -21.64 0.13 4.60
C ALA A 42 -22.24 0.33 3.19
N ASP A 43 -21.42 0.73 2.22
CA ASP A 43 -21.84 0.86 0.83
C ASP A 43 -22.21 -0.51 0.21
N ILE A 44 -21.40 -1.55 0.43
CA ILE A 44 -21.71 -2.92 -0.03
C ILE A 44 -23.02 -3.41 0.61
N ALA A 45 -23.19 -3.18 1.92
CA ALA A 45 -24.41 -3.58 2.62
C ALA A 45 -25.66 -2.91 2.03
N ARG A 46 -25.56 -1.64 1.63
CA ARG A 46 -26.65 -0.89 0.97
C ARG A 46 -26.94 -1.40 -0.43
N LEU A 47 -25.90 -1.73 -1.20
CA LEU A 47 -26.03 -2.21 -2.58
C LEU A 47 -26.61 -3.63 -2.64
N VAL A 48 -26.21 -4.50 -1.72
CA VAL A 48 -26.61 -5.91 -1.72
C VAL A 48 -27.85 -6.16 -0.85
N GLY A 49 -28.18 -5.26 0.06
CA GLY A 49 -29.44 -5.24 0.81
C GLY A 49 -29.60 -6.30 1.89
N SER A 50 -28.60 -7.16 2.13
CA SER A 50 -28.63 -8.21 3.15
C SER A 50 -27.27 -8.43 3.81
N ALA A 51 -27.29 -8.57 5.13
CA ALA A 51 -26.09 -8.87 5.92
C ALA A 51 -25.47 -10.23 5.56
N GLY A 52 -26.28 -11.23 5.19
CA GLY A 52 -25.77 -12.54 4.77
C GLY A 52 -24.95 -12.44 3.49
N TRP A 53 -25.43 -11.68 2.52
CA TRP A 53 -24.71 -11.46 1.27
C TRP A 53 -23.45 -10.59 1.44
N LEU A 54 -23.45 -9.62 2.35
CA LEU A 54 -22.24 -8.88 2.72
C LEU A 54 -21.12 -9.84 3.17
N LEU A 55 -21.44 -10.81 4.03
CA LEU A 55 -20.47 -11.82 4.50
C LEU A 55 -19.96 -12.70 3.37
N VAL A 56 -20.82 -13.06 2.41
CA VAL A 56 -20.40 -13.82 1.21
C VAL A 56 -19.42 -13.00 0.37
N VAL A 57 -19.74 -11.73 0.10
CA VAL A 57 -18.83 -10.82 -0.64
C VAL A 57 -17.49 -10.72 0.09
N TRP A 58 -17.50 -10.55 1.40
CA TRP A 58 -16.31 -10.52 2.26
C TRP A 58 -15.49 -11.81 2.19
N ALA A 59 -16.14 -12.97 2.24
CA ALA A 59 -15.46 -14.26 2.14
C ALA A 59 -14.77 -14.41 0.78
N VAL A 60 -15.46 -14.05 -0.31
CA VAL A 60 -14.92 -14.11 -1.68
C VAL A 60 -13.73 -13.16 -1.84
N THR A 61 -13.86 -11.90 -1.44
CA THR A 61 -12.75 -10.93 -1.54
C THR A 61 -11.58 -11.29 -0.62
N GLY A 62 -11.86 -11.88 0.55
CA GLY A 62 -10.84 -12.43 1.44
C GLY A 62 -10.02 -13.53 0.79
N VAL A 63 -10.67 -14.52 0.15
CA VAL A 63 -9.99 -15.59 -0.59
C VAL A 63 -9.14 -15.03 -1.72
N LEU A 64 -9.69 -14.11 -2.53
CA LEU A 64 -8.94 -13.47 -3.61
C LEU A 64 -7.70 -12.73 -3.08
N THR A 65 -7.84 -12.03 -1.96
CA THR A 65 -6.74 -11.30 -1.32
C THR A 65 -5.65 -12.24 -0.80
N MET A 66 -6.03 -13.38 -0.21
CA MET A 66 -5.07 -14.39 0.24
C MET A 66 -4.24 -14.96 -0.92
N VAL A 67 -4.89 -15.28 -2.05
CA VAL A 67 -4.19 -15.79 -3.24
C VAL A 67 -3.20 -14.75 -3.78
N ALA A 68 -3.60 -13.48 -3.82
CA ALA A 68 -2.71 -12.39 -4.22
C ALA A 68 -1.53 -12.23 -3.24
N ALA A 69 -1.79 -12.27 -1.93
CA ALA A 69 -0.77 -12.13 -0.90
C ALA A 69 0.28 -13.26 -0.94
N LEU A 70 -0.14 -14.51 -1.17
CA LEU A 70 0.77 -15.64 -1.32
C LEU A 70 1.64 -15.49 -2.58
N SER A 71 1.03 -15.11 -3.70
CA SER A 71 1.76 -14.83 -4.95
C SER A 71 2.82 -13.72 -4.77
N TYR A 72 2.48 -12.65 -4.06
CA TYR A 72 3.44 -11.59 -3.72
C TYR A 72 4.51 -12.06 -2.73
N GLY A 73 4.16 -12.95 -1.79
CA GLY A 73 5.10 -13.57 -0.85
C GLY A 73 6.18 -14.39 -1.56
N GLU A 74 5.80 -15.18 -2.57
CA GLU A 74 6.76 -15.94 -3.38
C GLU A 74 7.70 -15.02 -4.16
N LEU A 75 7.16 -13.96 -4.79
CA LEU A 75 7.97 -12.96 -5.49
C LEU A 75 8.91 -12.20 -4.55
N ALA A 76 8.46 -11.88 -3.33
CA ALA A 76 9.28 -11.22 -2.32
C ALA A 76 10.42 -12.11 -1.81
N ALA A 77 10.18 -13.41 -1.68
CA ALA A 77 11.21 -14.39 -1.33
C ALA A 77 12.22 -14.59 -2.47
N MET A 78 11.76 -14.60 -3.73
CA MET A 78 12.61 -14.74 -4.91
C MET A 78 13.46 -13.48 -5.19
N MET A 79 12.92 -12.30 -4.94
CA MET A 79 13.57 -11.02 -5.18
C MET A 79 13.62 -10.16 -3.89
N PRO A 80 14.51 -10.46 -2.94
CA PRO A 80 14.60 -9.79 -1.64
C PRO A 80 15.32 -8.42 -1.74
N ARG A 81 14.82 -7.56 -2.63
CA ARG A 81 15.30 -6.19 -2.88
C ARG A 81 14.19 -5.21 -2.52
N ALA A 82 14.57 -4.06 -1.96
CA ALA A 82 13.62 -2.98 -1.72
C ALA A 82 13.07 -2.46 -3.06
N GLY A 83 11.74 -2.45 -3.21
CA GLY A 83 11.06 -1.92 -4.39
C GLY A 83 9.77 -2.65 -4.82
N GLY A 84 9.44 -3.80 -4.22
CA GLY A 84 8.13 -4.44 -4.35
C GLY A 84 7.65 -4.63 -5.79
N GLN A 85 6.38 -4.30 -6.05
CA GLN A 85 5.74 -4.45 -7.37
C GLN A 85 6.53 -3.80 -8.51
N TYR A 86 7.16 -2.64 -8.28
CA TYR A 86 7.99 -1.98 -9.30
C TYR A 86 9.14 -2.88 -9.75
N VAL A 87 9.85 -3.50 -8.80
CA VAL A 87 10.97 -4.41 -9.10
C VAL A 87 10.45 -5.67 -9.79
N TYR A 88 9.31 -6.21 -9.35
CA TYR A 88 8.74 -7.42 -9.94
C TYR A 88 8.34 -7.20 -11.40
N LEU A 89 7.68 -6.09 -11.73
CA LEU A 89 7.32 -5.76 -13.11
C LEU A 89 8.54 -5.46 -13.97
N ARG A 90 9.54 -4.78 -13.41
CA ARG A 90 10.78 -4.46 -14.10
C ARG A 90 11.55 -5.71 -14.52
N GLU A 91 11.63 -6.69 -13.61
CA GLU A 91 12.39 -7.91 -13.82
C GLU A 91 11.63 -8.93 -14.68
N ALA A 92 10.30 -9.03 -14.52
CA ALA A 92 9.49 -9.99 -15.26
C ALA A 92 9.21 -9.60 -16.72
N TYR A 93 9.07 -8.30 -17.01
CA TYR A 93 8.65 -7.84 -18.34
C TYR A 93 9.71 -7.00 -19.05
N SER A 94 9.99 -5.79 -18.56
CA SER A 94 11.05 -4.91 -19.06
C SER A 94 11.17 -3.63 -18.20
N PRO A 95 12.27 -2.86 -18.35
CA PRO A 95 12.42 -1.55 -17.70
C PRO A 95 11.27 -0.56 -17.98
N LEU A 96 10.66 -0.63 -19.16
CA LEU A 96 9.54 0.26 -19.54
C LEU A 96 8.31 0.02 -18.66
N TRP A 97 7.97 -1.24 -18.39
CA TRP A 97 6.82 -1.59 -17.54
C TRP A 97 7.03 -1.17 -16.09
N GLY A 98 8.26 -1.31 -15.58
CA GLY A 98 8.63 -0.74 -14.29
C GLY A 98 8.45 0.78 -14.28
N PHE A 99 8.95 1.49 -15.28
CA PHE A 99 8.82 2.96 -15.39
C PHE A 99 7.35 3.42 -15.43
N LEU A 100 6.53 2.82 -16.30
CA LEU A 100 5.11 3.14 -16.40
C LEU A 100 4.39 2.87 -15.08
N TYR A 101 4.65 1.71 -14.46
CA TYR A 101 4.11 1.39 -13.15
C TYR A 101 4.52 2.40 -12.08
N GLY A 102 5.79 2.83 -12.07
CA GLY A 102 6.27 3.86 -11.15
C GLY A 102 5.51 5.18 -11.29
N TRP A 103 5.26 5.62 -12.52
CA TRP A 103 4.45 6.82 -12.78
C TRP A 103 3.00 6.66 -12.39
N THR A 104 2.37 5.52 -12.68
CA THR A 104 1.00 5.23 -12.25
C THR A 104 0.90 5.16 -10.72
N LEU A 105 1.87 4.52 -10.07
CA LEU A 105 1.95 4.40 -8.62
C LEU A 105 2.02 5.79 -7.99
N PHE A 106 2.88 6.67 -8.51
CA PHE A 106 3.07 8.02 -7.99
C PHE A 106 1.87 8.94 -8.28
N LEU A 107 1.44 9.04 -9.55
CA LEU A 107 0.45 10.03 -9.98
C LEU A 107 -1.00 9.64 -9.71
N VAL A 108 -1.31 8.34 -9.61
CA VAL A 108 -2.69 7.85 -9.52
C VAL A 108 -2.92 7.07 -8.24
N ILE A 109 -2.11 6.04 -7.96
CA ILE A 109 -2.39 5.12 -6.86
C ILE A 109 -2.16 5.81 -5.51
N GLN A 110 -0.97 6.37 -5.28
CA GLN A 110 -0.63 7.00 -4.00
C GLN A 110 -1.43 8.28 -3.76
N THR A 111 -1.51 9.15 -4.76
CA THR A 111 -2.32 10.39 -4.72
C THR A 111 -3.80 10.08 -4.50
N GLY A 112 -4.37 9.12 -5.23
CA GLY A 112 -5.75 8.69 -5.07
C GLY A 112 -6.03 8.10 -3.69
N THR A 113 -5.10 7.29 -3.16
CA THR A 113 -5.18 6.73 -1.81
C THR A 113 -5.17 7.84 -0.76
N ILE A 114 -4.24 8.80 -0.86
CA ILE A 114 -4.18 9.95 0.06
C ILE A 114 -5.47 10.77 0.00
N ALA A 115 -5.99 11.04 -1.21
CA ALA A 115 -7.24 11.78 -1.39
C ALA A 115 -8.43 11.02 -0.76
N ALA A 116 -8.54 9.71 -0.98
CA ALA A 116 -9.59 8.88 -0.39
C ALA A 116 -9.52 8.87 1.15
N VAL A 117 -8.32 8.76 1.72
CA VAL A 117 -8.10 8.82 3.17
C VAL A 117 -8.46 10.20 3.71
N ALA A 118 -8.09 11.29 3.03
CA ALA A 118 -8.44 12.65 3.44
C ALA A 118 -9.96 12.89 3.42
N VAL A 119 -10.66 12.41 2.38
CA VAL A 119 -12.13 12.47 2.30
C VAL A 119 -12.77 11.66 3.41
N ALA A 120 -12.27 10.44 3.68
CA ALA A 120 -12.77 9.63 4.77
C ALA A 120 -12.58 10.33 6.13
N PHE A 121 -11.39 10.88 6.38
CA PHE A 121 -11.10 11.65 7.58
C PHE A 121 -12.05 12.85 7.74
N ALA A 122 -12.25 13.64 6.68
CA ALA A 122 -13.17 14.78 6.69
C ALA A 122 -14.62 14.36 6.99
N ARG A 123 -15.09 13.24 6.42
CA ARG A 123 -16.43 12.70 6.71
C ARG A 123 -16.60 12.32 8.18
N PHE A 124 -15.60 11.67 8.78
CA PHE A 124 -15.67 11.30 10.20
C PHE A 124 -15.49 12.50 11.13
N LEU A 125 -14.62 13.45 10.79
CA LEU A 125 -14.43 14.68 11.56
C LEU A 125 -15.69 15.56 11.55
N GLY A 126 -16.37 15.65 10.40
CA GLY A 126 -17.61 16.41 10.23
C GLY A 126 -18.76 15.94 11.14
N VAL A 127 -18.71 14.71 11.65
CA VAL A 127 -19.68 14.23 12.65
C VAL A 127 -19.55 14.99 13.98
N PHE A 128 -18.34 15.46 14.32
CA PHE A 128 -18.07 16.18 15.58
C PHE A 128 -18.22 17.69 15.46
N THR A 129 -17.93 18.25 14.28
CA THR A 129 -18.09 19.67 14.00
C THR A 129 -19.38 19.86 13.21
N SER A 130 -20.47 20.23 13.88
CA SER A 130 -21.84 20.31 13.33
C SER A 130 -22.06 21.42 12.27
N THR A 131 -21.14 21.59 11.33
CA THR A 131 -21.13 22.72 10.38
C THR A 131 -20.87 22.32 8.92
N VAL A 132 -21.28 21.12 8.51
CA VAL A 132 -21.63 20.80 7.10
C VAL A 132 -22.78 19.81 7.09
#